data_AF-A0A6M0AZ46-F1
#
_entry.id   AF-A0A6M0AZ46-F1
#
_cell.length_a   1.000
_cell.length_b   1.000
_cell.length_c   1.000
_cell.angle_alpha   90.00
_cell.angle_beta   90.00
_cell.angle_gamma   90.00
#
_symmetry.space_group_name_H-M   'P 1'
#
loop_
_entity.id
_entity.type
_entity.pdbx_description
1 polymer ?
#
loop_
_entity_poly.entity_id
_entity_poly.type
_entity_poly.pdbx_seq_one_letter_code
_entity_poly.pdbx_strand_id
1 'polypeptide(L)'
;LKIFPNFFKSLDQMPTNLRTHLRYPIDLFNIQSERLLAYHMTDPQVFYNQEDLWRIPQEIYAGKSQPVEPYYIIMKLPKEKSEEFILLHPYTPTGRNNLIGWLAGRSDGDQYGKLLLYQFPKQQLIYGPEQIEALINQDPVISQQISLWNQKGSRAVQGNLLVIPIEQSLLYVEPLYLEAEQHSLPTLVRVIVVYQNQIIMAQNLEEALDAIFKPEQSKTSAIVRPVEETALP
;
A
#
# COMPACT_ATOMS: atom_id res chain seq x y z
N LEU A 1 -4.56 29.68 -10.40
CA LEU A 1 -3.35 30.21 -11.06
C LEU A 1 -3.64 31.58 -11.69
N LYS A 2 -3.70 32.66 -10.89
CA LYS A 2 -3.92 34.03 -11.42
C LYS A 2 -2.64 34.74 -11.85
N ILE A 3 -1.48 34.18 -11.51
CA ILE A 3 -0.16 34.81 -11.68
C ILE A 3 0.47 34.47 -13.05
N PHE A 4 0.05 33.37 -13.70
CA PHE A 4 0.56 32.94 -15.01
C PHE A 4 -0.58 32.47 -15.96
N PRO A 5 -1.44 33.38 -16.43
CA PRO A 5 -2.66 33.01 -17.16
C PRO A 5 -2.39 32.29 -18.50
N ASN A 6 -1.25 32.56 -19.15
CA ASN A 6 -0.93 32.03 -20.48
C ASN A 6 0.13 30.91 -20.47
N PHE A 7 0.58 30.47 -19.29
CA PHE A 7 1.65 29.46 -19.20
C PHE A 7 1.14 28.04 -19.47
N PHE A 8 -0.13 27.76 -19.14
CA PHE A 8 -0.75 26.46 -19.35
C PHE A 8 -1.83 26.53 -20.43
N LYS A 9 -1.85 25.54 -21.31
CA LYS A 9 -2.95 25.30 -22.24
C LYS A 9 -4.09 24.57 -21.52
N SER A 10 -5.31 24.71 -22.04
CA SER A 10 -6.44 23.91 -21.54
C SER A 10 -6.16 22.41 -21.72
N LEU A 11 -6.60 21.59 -20.76
CA LEU A 11 -6.58 20.13 -20.87
C LEU A 11 -7.32 19.63 -22.12
N ASP A 12 -8.32 20.36 -22.59
CA ASP A 12 -9.07 19.99 -23.81
C ASP A 12 -8.26 20.16 -25.10
N GLN A 13 -7.15 20.90 -25.05
CA GLN A 13 -6.21 21.02 -26.17
C GLN A 13 -5.16 19.90 -26.16
N MET A 14 -5.15 19.04 -25.15
CA MET A 14 -4.22 17.92 -25.06
C MET A 14 -4.62 16.81 -26.05
N PRO A 15 -3.68 16.28 -26.86
CA PRO A 15 -3.93 15.10 -27.69
C PRO A 15 -4.53 13.95 -26.89
N THR A 16 -5.53 13.25 -27.45
CA THR A 16 -6.28 12.19 -26.75
C THR A 16 -5.38 11.10 -26.21
N ASN A 17 -4.34 10.72 -26.95
CA ASN A 17 -3.37 9.71 -26.52
C ASN A 17 -2.57 10.14 -25.27
N LEU A 18 -2.27 11.42 -25.10
CA LEU A 18 -1.62 11.90 -23.88
C LEU A 18 -2.61 12.00 -22.72
N ARG A 19 -3.86 12.39 -23.02
CA ARG A 19 -4.92 12.50 -22.01
C ARG A 19 -5.24 11.17 -21.34
N THR A 20 -5.16 10.05 -22.07
CA THR A 20 -5.36 8.70 -21.53
C THR A 20 -4.21 8.19 -20.64
N HIS A 21 -3.07 8.89 -20.63
CA HIS A 21 -1.91 8.55 -19.79
C HIS A 21 -1.62 9.60 -18.73
N LEU A 22 -2.58 10.50 -18.47
CA LEU A 22 -2.47 11.44 -17.36
C LEU A 22 -2.45 10.69 -16.04
N ARG A 23 -1.64 11.21 -15.12
CA ARG A 23 -1.47 10.66 -13.78
C ARG A 23 -1.59 11.80 -12.79
N TYR A 24 -2.26 11.56 -11.68
CA TYR A 24 -2.28 12.53 -10.59
C TYR A 24 -0.84 12.81 -10.13
N PRO A 25 -0.34 14.06 -10.13
CA PRO A 25 1.06 14.33 -9.83
C PRO A 25 1.44 13.97 -8.39
N ILE A 26 2.45 13.12 -8.22
CA ILE A 26 2.87 12.62 -6.91
C ILE A 26 3.37 13.73 -5.97
N ASP A 27 4.10 14.72 -6.49
CA ASP A 27 4.62 15.82 -5.67
C ASP A 27 3.50 16.69 -5.08
N LEU A 28 2.47 17.00 -5.89
CA LEU A 28 1.29 17.72 -5.43
C LEU A 28 0.53 16.90 -4.41
N PHE A 29 0.37 15.61 -4.67
CA PHE A 29 -0.32 14.67 -3.80
C PHE A 29 0.37 14.53 -2.45
N ASN A 30 1.70 14.43 -2.41
CA ASN A 30 2.49 14.37 -1.17
C ASN A 30 2.23 15.59 -0.29
N ILE A 31 2.27 16.80 -0.86
CA ILE A 31 1.97 18.03 -0.11
C ILE A 31 0.55 17.99 0.46
N GLN A 32 -0.44 17.57 -0.34
CA GLN A 32 -1.83 17.49 0.12
C GLN A 32 -2.01 16.45 1.22
N SER A 33 -1.38 15.28 1.06
CA SER A 33 -1.37 14.19 2.04
C SER A 33 -0.75 14.61 3.37
N GLU A 34 0.44 15.23 3.34
CA GLU A 34 1.14 15.70 4.52
C GLU A 34 0.33 16.74 5.30
N ARG A 35 -0.37 17.65 4.60
CA ARG A 35 -1.26 18.62 5.27
C ARG A 35 -2.47 17.93 5.90
N LEU A 36 -3.01 16.91 5.26
CA LEU A 36 -4.17 16.19 5.77
C LEU A 36 -3.91 15.56 7.14
N LEU A 37 -2.65 15.22 7.47
CA LEU A 37 -2.27 14.59 8.74
C LEU A 37 -2.74 15.38 9.97
N ALA A 38 -2.77 16.72 9.88
CA ALA A 38 -3.24 17.58 10.96
C ALA A 38 -4.52 18.35 10.60
N TYR A 39 -4.67 18.79 9.35
CA TYR A 39 -5.74 19.72 8.95
C TYR A 39 -7.10 19.06 8.68
N HIS A 40 -7.22 17.73 8.84
CA HIS A 40 -8.53 17.09 8.90
C HIS A 40 -9.27 17.42 10.21
N MET A 41 -8.55 17.79 11.28
CA MET A 41 -9.12 18.26 12.54
C MET A 41 -9.63 19.69 12.37
N THR A 42 -10.95 19.86 12.30
CA THR A 42 -11.59 21.18 12.13
C THR A 42 -11.99 21.83 13.45
N ASP A 43 -12.11 21.06 14.54
CA ASP A 43 -12.38 21.60 15.86
C ASP A 43 -11.12 22.26 16.43
N PRO A 44 -11.16 23.55 16.84
CA PRO A 44 -9.97 24.27 17.31
C PRO A 44 -9.34 23.68 18.57
N GLN A 45 -10.13 23.12 19.48
CA GLN A 45 -9.64 22.56 20.73
C GLN A 45 -8.93 21.23 20.47
N VAL A 46 -9.54 20.36 19.66
CA VAL A 46 -8.94 19.09 19.19
C VAL A 46 -7.64 19.38 18.43
N PHE A 47 -7.64 20.38 17.53
CA PHE A 47 -6.47 20.76 16.75
C PHE A 47 -5.34 21.31 17.63
N TYR A 48 -5.66 22.20 18.58
CA TYR A 48 -4.66 22.76 19.51
C TYR A 48 -4.01 21.69 20.38
N ASN A 49 -4.80 20.73 20.86
CA ASN A 49 -4.33 19.62 21.69
C ASN A 49 -3.71 18.47 20.89
N GLN A 50 -3.82 18.48 19.55
CA GLN A 50 -3.34 17.42 18.66
C GLN A 50 -3.91 16.03 18.98
N GLU A 51 -5.19 15.98 19.40
CA GLU A 51 -5.80 14.76 19.94
C GLU A 51 -6.03 13.65 18.88
N ASP A 52 -6.17 14.01 17.61
CA ASP A 52 -6.36 13.07 16.48
C ASP A 52 -5.29 13.26 15.40
N LEU A 53 -4.03 13.44 15.81
CA LEU A 53 -2.93 13.60 14.85
C LEU A 53 -2.66 12.30 14.08
N TRP A 54 -2.70 12.36 12.75
CA TRP A 54 -2.36 11.21 11.91
C TRP A 54 -0.88 11.21 11.52
N ARG A 55 -0.41 10.06 11.05
CA ARG A 55 0.93 9.87 10.50
C ARG A 55 0.90 8.96 9.28
N ILE A 56 1.96 9.06 8.49
CA ILE A 56 2.27 8.07 7.45
C ILE A 56 2.83 6.82 8.15
N PRO A 57 2.26 5.63 7.91
CA PRO A 57 2.80 4.38 8.46
C PRO A 57 4.22 4.12 7.93
N GLN A 58 5.00 3.35 8.68
CA GLN A 58 6.28 2.83 8.19
C GLN A 58 6.08 1.48 7.48
N GLU A 59 7.01 1.13 6.59
CA GLU A 59 7.16 -0.19 5.97
C GLU A 59 8.63 -0.63 6.03
N ILE A 60 8.92 -1.90 5.74
CA ILE A 60 10.28 -2.39 5.63
C ILE A 60 10.64 -2.49 4.15
N TYR A 61 11.57 -1.64 3.70
CA TYR A 61 12.10 -1.71 2.35
C TYR A 61 13.59 -2.01 2.39
N ALA A 62 14.00 -3.07 1.69
CA ALA A 62 15.40 -3.51 1.67
C ALA A 62 16.04 -3.64 3.06
N GLY A 63 15.26 -4.09 4.05
CA GLY A 63 15.69 -4.29 5.44
C GLY A 63 15.77 -3.02 6.29
N LYS A 64 15.22 -1.88 5.81
CA LYS A 64 15.17 -0.62 6.56
C LYS A 64 13.74 -0.14 6.72
N SER A 65 13.44 0.39 7.89
CA SER A 65 12.18 1.09 8.14
C SER A 65 12.18 2.43 7.41
N GLN A 66 11.13 2.68 6.63
CA GLN A 66 10.89 3.94 5.93
C GLN A 66 9.40 4.30 5.92
N PRO A 67 9.02 5.57 5.74
CA PRO A 67 7.63 5.93 5.51
C PRO A 67 7.11 5.30 4.21
N VAL A 68 5.87 4.82 4.21
CA VAL A 68 5.20 4.32 3.00
C VAL A 68 5.08 5.47 1.99
N GLU A 69 5.62 5.29 0.80
CA GLU A 69 5.42 6.22 -0.31
C GLU A 69 4.05 6.00 -0.99
N PRO A 70 3.41 7.04 -1.55
CA PRO A 70 2.23 6.84 -2.38
C PRO A 70 2.54 6.01 -3.62
N TYR A 71 1.65 5.08 -3.96
CA TYR A 71 1.82 4.21 -5.12
C TYR A 71 0.59 4.25 -6.03
N TYR A 72 0.84 4.06 -7.32
CA TYR A 72 -0.22 4.00 -8.31
C TYR A 72 -0.79 2.59 -8.39
N ILE A 73 -2.12 2.49 -8.45
CA ILE A 73 -2.84 1.23 -8.59
C ILE A 73 -4.07 1.43 -9.47
N ILE A 74 -4.44 0.37 -10.20
CA ILE A 74 -5.73 0.28 -10.88
C ILE A 74 -6.66 -0.51 -9.98
N MET A 75 -7.75 0.11 -9.53
CA MET A 75 -8.75 -0.57 -8.73
C MET A 75 -10.12 0.08 -8.86
N LYS A 76 -11.15 -0.65 -8.44
CA LYS A 76 -12.51 -0.12 -8.31
C LYS A 76 -12.66 0.56 -6.96
N LEU A 77 -12.81 1.88 -6.98
CA LEU A 77 -13.05 2.66 -5.75
C LEU A 77 -14.41 2.33 -5.13
N PRO A 78 -14.57 2.47 -3.80
CA PRO A 78 -15.86 2.28 -3.13
C PRO A 78 -16.96 3.13 -3.77
N LYS A 79 -18.11 2.51 -4.07
CA LYS A 79 -19.29 3.12 -4.72
C LYS A 79 -19.13 3.46 -6.21
N GLU A 80 -17.95 3.29 -6.80
CA GLU A 80 -17.76 3.46 -8.24
C GLU A 80 -18.12 2.18 -9.01
N LYS A 81 -18.40 2.31 -10.31
CA LYS A 81 -18.85 1.19 -11.15
C LYS A 81 -17.74 0.54 -11.97
N SER A 82 -16.68 1.29 -12.27
CA SER A 82 -15.54 0.89 -13.08
C SER A 82 -14.22 1.03 -12.31
N GLU A 83 -13.19 0.36 -12.80
CA GLU A 83 -11.82 0.52 -12.35
C GLU A 83 -11.26 1.90 -12.75
N GLU A 84 -10.38 2.43 -11.91
CA GLU A 84 -9.68 3.69 -12.15
C GLU A 84 -8.20 3.59 -11.77
N PHE A 85 -7.36 4.30 -12.51
CA PHE A 85 -5.97 4.54 -12.18
C PHE A 85 -5.86 5.64 -11.12
N ILE A 86 -5.42 5.27 -9.93
CA ILE A 86 -5.37 6.16 -8.76
C ILE A 86 -3.97 6.15 -8.13
N LEU A 87 -3.63 7.25 -7.46
CA LEU A 87 -2.49 7.35 -6.57
C LEU A 87 -2.99 7.19 -5.12
N LEU A 88 -2.56 6.16 -4.41
CA LEU A 88 -3.08 5.81 -3.09
C LEU A 88 -2.03 6.02 -1.99
N HIS A 89 -2.45 6.46 -0.81
CA HIS A 89 -1.58 6.60 0.34
C HIS A 89 -2.31 6.32 1.67
N PRO A 90 -1.85 5.34 2.46
CA PRO A 90 -2.50 4.96 3.73
C PRO A 90 -2.12 5.87 4.91
N TYR A 91 -2.98 5.87 5.94
CA TYR A 91 -2.76 6.60 7.20
C TYR A 91 -2.99 5.74 8.44
N THR A 92 -2.22 6.03 9.47
CA THR A 92 -2.38 5.52 10.85
C THR A 92 -2.45 6.72 11.82
N PRO A 93 -3.05 6.58 13.01
CA PRO A 93 -3.02 7.63 14.01
C PRO A 93 -1.65 7.64 14.71
N THR A 94 -1.28 8.77 15.29
CA THR A 94 -0.07 8.87 16.10
C THR A 94 -0.18 7.95 17.33
N GLY A 95 0.86 7.15 17.58
CA GLY A 95 0.91 6.23 18.72
C GLY A 95 0.15 4.91 18.55
N ARG A 96 -0.49 4.64 17.40
CA ARG A 96 -1.00 3.31 17.05
C ARG A 96 -0.64 2.95 15.62
N ASN A 97 -0.64 1.65 15.32
CA ASN A 97 -0.20 1.14 14.02
C ASN A 97 -1.35 0.64 13.15
N ASN A 98 -2.59 0.66 13.66
CA ASN A 98 -3.78 0.26 12.90
C ASN A 98 -4.13 1.32 11.85
N LEU A 99 -4.53 0.88 10.66
CA LEU A 99 -5.02 1.77 9.60
C LEU A 99 -6.33 2.42 10.01
N ILE A 100 -6.44 3.70 9.67
CA ILE A 100 -7.65 4.51 9.88
C ILE A 100 -8.25 5.01 8.58
N GLY A 101 -7.48 4.98 7.48
CA GLY A 101 -7.97 5.36 6.18
C GLY A 101 -6.86 5.44 5.15
N TRP A 102 -7.23 5.92 3.97
CA TRP A 102 -6.32 6.21 2.87
C TRP A 102 -6.85 7.38 2.03
N LEU A 103 -5.93 8.11 1.41
CA LEU A 103 -6.22 9.13 0.41
C LEU A 103 -5.97 8.56 -0.98
N ALA A 104 -6.86 8.85 -1.93
CA ALA A 104 -6.70 8.52 -3.34
C ALA A 104 -6.76 9.77 -4.22
N GLY A 105 -5.76 9.97 -5.07
CA GLY A 105 -5.75 10.94 -6.16
C GLY A 105 -6.17 10.28 -7.47
N ARG A 106 -7.28 10.72 -8.05
CA ARG A 106 -7.87 10.08 -9.24
C ARG A 106 -7.23 10.62 -10.53
N SER A 107 -6.87 9.71 -11.44
CA SER A 107 -6.18 10.07 -12.70
C SER A 107 -7.06 10.01 -13.95
N ASP A 108 -8.25 9.44 -13.86
CA ASP A 108 -9.03 9.09 -15.05
C ASP A 108 -10.23 10.02 -15.32
N GLY A 109 -10.46 10.29 -16.61
CA GLY A 109 -11.67 10.94 -17.12
C GLY A 109 -12.05 12.24 -16.41
N ASP A 110 -13.35 12.39 -16.11
CA ASP A 110 -13.92 13.55 -15.42
C ASP A 110 -13.57 13.61 -13.93
N GLN A 111 -12.84 12.62 -13.43
CA GLN A 111 -12.40 12.50 -12.05
C GLN A 111 -10.94 12.92 -11.88
N TYR A 112 -10.20 13.12 -12.98
CA TYR A 112 -8.83 13.60 -12.96
C TYR A 112 -8.68 14.83 -12.05
N GLY A 113 -7.73 14.74 -11.10
CA GLY A 113 -7.42 15.82 -10.18
C GLY A 113 -8.32 15.88 -8.94
N LYS A 114 -9.30 14.98 -8.79
CA LYS A 114 -10.10 14.87 -7.56
C LYS A 114 -9.41 13.97 -6.55
N LEU A 115 -9.51 14.37 -5.28
CA LEU A 115 -9.08 13.58 -4.14
C LEU A 115 -10.28 12.88 -3.50
N LEU A 116 -10.08 11.65 -3.05
CA LEU A 116 -11.03 10.88 -2.27
C LEU A 116 -10.35 10.43 -0.97
N LEU A 117 -10.83 10.92 0.17
CA LEU A 117 -10.44 10.41 1.47
C LEU A 117 -11.43 9.32 1.88
N TYR A 118 -10.93 8.11 2.10
CA TYR A 118 -11.72 7.01 2.65
C TYR A 118 -11.26 6.71 4.08
N GLN A 119 -12.19 6.79 5.02
CA GLN A 119 -11.92 6.49 6.44
C GLN A 119 -12.58 5.17 6.81
N PHE A 120 -11.82 4.33 7.50
CA PHE A 120 -12.33 3.06 7.99
C PHE A 120 -13.23 3.26 9.22
N PRO A 121 -14.21 2.36 9.46
CA PRO A 121 -15.03 2.41 10.66
C PRO A 121 -14.19 2.27 11.94
N LYS A 122 -14.41 3.13 12.94
CA LYS A 122 -13.64 3.11 14.21
C LYS A 122 -13.81 1.83 15.03
N GLN A 123 -14.85 1.03 14.76
CA GLN A 123 -15.12 -0.22 15.47
C GLN A 123 -14.32 -1.41 14.94
N GLN A 124 -13.68 -1.28 13.77
CA GLN A 124 -12.93 -2.36 13.17
C GLN A 124 -11.43 -2.15 13.38
N LEU A 125 -10.75 -3.18 13.90
CA LEU A 125 -9.30 -3.22 13.94
C LEU A 125 -8.79 -3.62 12.56
N ILE A 126 -8.02 -2.73 11.95
CA ILE A 126 -7.44 -2.94 10.64
C ILE A 126 -5.93 -2.81 10.78
N TYR A 127 -5.21 -3.91 10.55
CA TYR A 127 -3.76 -3.91 10.65
C TYR A 127 -3.15 -2.90 9.67
N GLY A 128 -2.17 -2.12 10.12
CA GLY A 128 -1.39 -1.29 9.21
C GLY A 128 -0.11 -1.92 8.72
N PRO A 129 0.57 -1.26 7.76
CA PRO A 129 1.78 -1.76 7.12
C PRO A 129 2.82 -2.31 8.12
N GLU A 130 3.14 -1.54 9.17
CA GLU A 130 4.07 -1.96 10.22
C GLU A 130 3.67 -3.26 10.94
N GLN A 131 2.37 -3.48 11.16
CA GLN A 131 1.87 -4.69 11.81
C GLN A 131 1.94 -5.88 10.85
N ILE A 132 1.60 -5.68 9.58
CA ILE A 132 1.68 -6.73 8.56
C ILE A 132 3.13 -7.16 8.35
N GLU A 133 4.06 -6.21 8.24
CA GLU A 133 5.50 -6.46 8.18
C GLU A 133 5.99 -7.26 9.39
N ALA A 134 5.54 -6.91 10.60
CA ALA A 134 5.88 -7.65 11.81
C ALA A 134 5.34 -9.09 11.76
N LEU A 135 4.10 -9.29 11.30
CA LEU A 135 3.50 -10.62 11.16
C LEU A 135 4.24 -11.49 10.13
N ILE A 136 4.62 -10.91 8.98
CA ILE A 136 5.40 -11.58 7.94
C ILE A 136 6.76 -12.04 8.49
N ASN A 137 7.47 -11.15 9.19
CA ASN A 137 8.79 -11.43 9.75
C ASN A 137 8.78 -12.37 10.95
N GLN A 138 7.65 -12.45 11.66
CA GLN A 138 7.45 -13.38 12.78
C GLN A 138 7.04 -14.78 12.33
N ASP A 139 6.50 -14.97 11.12
CA ASP A 139 6.17 -16.30 10.63
C ASP A 139 7.47 -17.13 10.48
N PRO A 140 7.58 -18.29 11.16
CA PRO A 140 8.83 -19.04 11.21
C PRO A 140 9.24 -19.59 9.85
N VAL A 141 8.28 -19.93 8.98
CA VAL A 141 8.59 -20.52 7.67
C VAL A 141 9.06 -19.45 6.69
N ILE A 142 8.39 -18.30 6.67
CA ILE A 142 8.79 -17.15 5.85
C ILE A 142 10.13 -16.59 6.32
N SER A 143 10.29 -16.36 7.63
CA SER A 143 11.52 -15.85 8.24
C SER A 143 12.71 -16.77 7.99
N GLN A 144 12.51 -18.09 8.10
CA GLN A 144 13.54 -19.07 7.75
C GLN A 144 13.93 -18.97 6.27
N GLN A 145 12.95 -18.87 5.37
CA GLN A 145 13.20 -18.78 3.94
C GLN A 145 13.96 -17.50 3.55
N ILE A 146 13.57 -16.35 4.09
CA ILE A 146 14.27 -15.06 3.89
C ILE A 146 15.70 -15.17 4.41
N SER A 147 15.91 -15.74 5.60
CA SER A 147 17.24 -15.96 6.17
C SER A 147 18.12 -16.88 5.32
N LEU A 148 17.53 -17.91 4.69
CA LEU A 148 18.26 -18.80 3.78
C LEU A 148 18.71 -18.08 2.50
N TRP A 149 17.91 -17.14 1.99
CA TRP A 149 18.27 -16.34 0.82
C TRP A 149 19.23 -15.19 1.14
N ASN A 150 19.23 -14.73 2.38
CA ASN A 150 20.14 -13.70 2.88
C ASN A 150 21.43 -14.34 3.43
N GLN A 151 22.19 -15.00 2.55
CA GLN A 151 23.46 -15.67 2.85
C GLN A 151 24.61 -15.06 2.04
N LYS A 152 25.86 -15.41 2.39
CA LYS A 152 27.06 -14.83 1.76
C LYS A 152 26.98 -14.85 0.23
N GLY A 153 26.89 -13.66 -0.37
CA GLY A 153 26.84 -13.45 -1.82
C GLY A 153 25.45 -13.16 -2.39
N SER A 154 24.37 -13.33 -1.62
CA SER A 154 23.00 -12.98 -2.03
C SER A 154 22.23 -12.24 -0.93
N ARG A 155 21.44 -11.25 -1.35
CA ARG A 155 20.61 -10.45 -0.46
C ARG A 155 19.14 -10.63 -0.82
N ALA A 156 18.34 -11.04 0.16
CA ALA A 156 16.89 -10.96 0.06
C ALA A 156 16.44 -9.52 0.30
N VAL A 157 15.62 -8.99 -0.59
CA VAL A 157 15.13 -7.60 -0.57
C VAL A 157 13.61 -7.63 -0.56
N GLN A 158 13.02 -7.29 0.58
CA GLN A 158 11.60 -6.97 0.67
C GLN A 158 11.33 -5.66 -0.09
N GLY A 159 10.37 -5.69 -1.00
CA GLY A 159 9.89 -4.50 -1.72
C GLY A 159 8.77 -3.79 -0.98
N ASN A 160 8.14 -2.81 -1.62
CA ASN A 160 7.09 -2.02 -1.01
C ASN A 160 5.84 -2.86 -0.70
N LEU A 161 5.24 -2.62 0.45
CA LEU A 161 4.00 -3.27 0.86
C LEU A 161 2.79 -2.52 0.29
N LEU A 162 2.08 -3.16 -0.64
CA LEU A 162 0.86 -2.60 -1.21
C LEU A 162 -0.34 -2.97 -0.35
N VAL A 163 -1.10 -1.95 0.08
CA VAL A 163 -2.37 -2.11 0.79
C VAL A 163 -3.50 -1.91 -0.21
N ILE A 164 -4.17 -2.99 -0.60
CA ILE A 164 -5.16 -3.00 -1.68
C ILE A 164 -6.55 -3.22 -1.07
N PRO A 165 -7.43 -2.19 -1.04
CA PRO A 165 -8.81 -2.37 -0.63
C PRO A 165 -9.59 -3.18 -1.67
N ILE A 166 -10.24 -4.24 -1.23
CA ILE A 166 -11.12 -5.08 -2.04
C ILE A 166 -12.45 -5.19 -1.30
N GLU A 167 -13.47 -4.52 -1.83
CA GLU A 167 -14.80 -4.41 -1.23
C GLU A 167 -14.76 -3.94 0.23
N GLN A 168 -14.95 -4.86 1.19
CA GLN A 168 -14.96 -4.61 2.63
C GLN A 168 -13.73 -5.21 3.34
N SER A 169 -12.72 -5.64 2.60
CA SER A 169 -11.50 -6.27 3.10
C SER A 169 -10.25 -5.60 2.51
N LEU A 170 -9.09 -5.94 3.08
CA LEU A 170 -7.80 -5.50 2.56
C LEU A 170 -6.96 -6.72 2.17
N LEU A 171 -6.33 -6.59 1.02
CA LEU A 171 -5.30 -7.50 0.53
C LEU A 171 -3.96 -6.78 0.64
N TYR A 172 -3.02 -7.36 1.35
CA TYR A 172 -1.66 -6.85 1.42
C TYR A 172 -0.77 -7.67 0.49
N VAL A 173 0.04 -7.01 -0.32
CA VAL A 173 0.92 -7.68 -1.30
C VAL A 173 2.32 -7.11 -1.17
N GLU A 174 3.28 -7.97 -0.88
CA GLU A 174 4.69 -7.62 -0.75
C GLU A 174 5.53 -8.49 -1.71
N PRO A 175 6.23 -7.89 -2.68
CA PRO A 175 7.17 -8.62 -3.52
C PRO A 175 8.49 -8.84 -2.78
N LEU A 176 9.06 -10.03 -2.94
CA LEU A 176 10.38 -10.37 -2.41
C LEU A 176 11.35 -10.63 -3.56
N TYR A 177 12.43 -9.87 -3.58
CA TYR A 177 13.48 -9.94 -4.59
C TYR A 177 14.73 -10.62 -4.04
N LEU A 178 15.49 -11.23 -4.93
CA LEU A 178 16.84 -11.73 -4.66
C LEU A 178 17.82 -11.01 -5.58
N GLU A 179 18.94 -10.59 -5.01
CA GLU A 179 20.02 -9.99 -5.78
C GLU A 179 21.39 -10.44 -5.28
N ALA A 180 22.41 -10.35 -6.15
CA ALA A 180 23.80 -10.62 -5.79
C ALA A 180 24.43 -9.41 -5.07
N GLU A 181 25.35 -9.65 -4.13
CA GLU A 181 26.06 -8.57 -3.42
C GLU A 181 26.92 -7.69 -4.35
N GLN A 182 27.41 -8.24 -5.46
CA GLN A 182 28.23 -7.52 -6.45
C GLN A 182 27.52 -7.53 -7.81
N HIS A 183 27.24 -6.34 -8.34
CA HIS A 183 26.50 -6.11 -9.59
C HIS A 183 25.06 -6.67 -9.58
N SER A 184 24.16 -6.01 -8.84
CA SER A 184 22.79 -6.48 -8.65
C SER A 184 21.81 -6.06 -9.75
N LEU A 185 21.08 -7.05 -10.26
CA LEU A 185 19.76 -6.88 -10.86
C LEU A 185 18.77 -7.66 -10.00
N PRO A 186 17.93 -6.98 -9.19
CA PRO A 186 16.92 -7.64 -8.37
C PRO A 186 15.98 -8.50 -9.21
N THR A 187 15.85 -9.77 -8.84
CA THR A 187 14.93 -10.70 -9.50
C THR A 187 13.81 -11.05 -8.53
N LEU A 188 12.56 -10.93 -8.97
CA LEU A 188 11.40 -11.33 -8.18
C LEU A 188 11.46 -12.84 -7.95
N VAL A 189 11.50 -13.27 -6.69
CA VAL A 189 11.55 -14.70 -6.32
C VAL A 189 10.28 -15.16 -5.65
N ARG A 190 9.59 -14.29 -4.90
CA ARG A 190 8.32 -14.61 -4.25
C ARG A 190 7.41 -13.39 -4.19
N VAL A 191 6.13 -13.67 -3.99
CA VAL A 191 5.12 -12.70 -3.58
C VAL A 191 4.51 -13.19 -2.27
N ILE A 192 4.51 -12.33 -1.27
CA ILE A 192 3.84 -12.55 0.01
C ILE A 192 2.50 -11.82 -0.05
N VAL A 193 1.43 -12.53 0.27
CA VAL A 193 0.07 -11.99 0.29
C VAL A 193 -0.53 -12.23 1.66
N VAL A 194 -1.06 -11.18 2.28
CA VAL A 194 -1.84 -11.28 3.50
C VAL A 194 -3.29 -10.92 3.21
N TYR A 195 -4.20 -11.84 3.54
CA TYR A 195 -5.63 -11.62 3.41
C TYR A 195 -6.32 -12.18 4.65
N GLN A 196 -7.08 -11.32 5.34
CA GLN A 196 -7.74 -11.66 6.60
C GLN A 196 -6.73 -12.27 7.60
N ASN A 197 -6.92 -13.53 7.98
CA ASN A 197 -6.09 -14.26 8.94
C ASN A 197 -5.17 -15.26 8.23
N GLN A 198 -4.71 -14.98 7.00
CA GLN A 198 -3.81 -15.86 6.26
C GLN A 198 -2.64 -15.09 5.66
N ILE A 199 -1.43 -15.63 5.81
CA ILE A 199 -0.20 -15.19 5.15
C ILE A 199 0.22 -16.28 4.17
N ILE A 200 0.37 -15.90 2.91
CA ILE A 200 0.72 -16.80 1.81
C ILE A 200 2.00 -16.32 1.16
N MET A 201 2.99 -17.19 1.00
CA MET A 201 4.18 -16.92 0.18
C MET A 201 4.22 -17.88 -1.00
N ALA A 202 4.19 -17.33 -2.23
CA ALA A 202 4.18 -18.11 -3.48
C ALA A 202 5.14 -17.52 -4.52
N GLN A 203 5.33 -18.19 -5.67
CA GLN A 203 6.30 -17.74 -6.69
C GLN A 203 5.84 -16.48 -7.42
N ASN A 204 4.53 -16.29 -7.53
CA ASN A 204 3.90 -15.14 -8.18
C ASN A 204 2.55 -14.83 -7.50
N LEU A 205 1.95 -13.69 -7.87
CA LEU A 205 0.70 -13.23 -7.30
C LEU A 205 -0.48 -14.17 -7.62
N GLU A 206 -0.55 -14.72 -8.83
CA GLU A 206 -1.62 -15.63 -9.25
C GLU A 206 -1.65 -16.88 -8.36
N GLU A 207 -0.50 -17.51 -8.15
CA GLU A 207 -0.35 -18.65 -7.24
C GLU A 207 -0.74 -18.33 -5.79
N ALA A 208 -0.39 -17.14 -5.30
CA ALA A 208 -0.76 -16.70 -3.96
C ALA A 208 -2.27 -16.51 -3.83
N LEU A 209 -2.91 -15.90 -4.84
CA LEU A 209 -4.35 -15.68 -4.88
C LEU A 209 -5.12 -16.99 -5.02
N ASP A 210 -4.66 -17.91 -5.87
CA ASP A 210 -5.28 -19.25 -6.00
C ASP A 210 -5.17 -20.04 -4.69
N ALA A 211 -4.06 -19.91 -3.95
CA ALA A 211 -3.91 -20.54 -2.63
C ALA A 211 -4.89 -19.96 -1.58
N ILE A 212 -5.28 -18.69 -1.69
CA ILE A 212 -6.27 -18.05 -0.81
C ILE A 212 -7.71 -18.42 -1.21
N PHE A 213 -8.05 -18.25 -2.50
CA PHE A 213 -9.44 -18.25 -2.97
C PHE A 213 -9.86 -19.56 -3.65
N LYS A 214 -8.93 -20.44 -4.02
CA LYS A 214 -9.19 -21.72 -4.68
C LYS A 214 -8.33 -22.87 -4.11
N PRO A 215 -8.38 -23.11 -2.78
CA PRO A 215 -7.49 -24.06 -2.13
C PRO A 215 -7.60 -25.49 -2.69
N GLU A 216 -8.79 -25.92 -3.15
CA GLU A 216 -9.01 -27.27 -3.70
C GLU A 216 -8.40 -27.50 -5.09
N GLN A 217 -8.11 -26.43 -5.84
CA GLN A 217 -7.53 -26.50 -7.19
C GLN A 217 -6.02 -26.18 -7.18
N SER A 218 -5.50 -25.73 -6.04
CA SER A 218 -4.10 -25.36 -5.88
C SER A 218 -3.21 -26.61 -5.91
N LYS A 219 -2.44 -26.77 -6.99
CA LYS A 219 -1.35 -27.76 -7.10
C LYS A 219 -0.02 -27.21 -6.57
N THR A 220 -0.07 -26.11 -5.82
CA THR A 220 1.01 -25.13 -5.72
C THR A 220 1.91 -25.36 -4.51
N SER A 221 3.22 -25.08 -4.64
CA SER A 221 4.20 -25.06 -3.55
C SER A 221 4.05 -23.86 -2.60
N ALA A 222 2.85 -23.29 -2.49
CA ALA A 222 2.59 -22.09 -1.72
C ALA A 222 2.67 -22.40 -0.22
N ILE A 223 3.34 -21.53 0.52
CA ILE A 223 3.40 -21.63 1.98
C ILE A 223 2.19 -20.86 2.51
N VAL A 224 1.20 -21.57 3.05
CA VAL A 224 -0.03 -20.99 3.62
C VAL A 224 0.02 -21.08 5.14
N ARG A 225 -0.14 -19.95 5.82
CA ARG A 225 0.01 -19.82 7.28
C ARG A 225 -1.17 -19.07 7.88
N PRO A 226 -1.82 -19.57 8.95
CA PRO A 226 -2.81 -18.80 9.66
C PRO A 226 -2.12 -17.69 10.46
N VAL A 227 -2.72 -16.50 10.51
CA VAL A 227 -2.39 -15.45 11.45
C VAL A 227 -3.03 -15.83 12.77
N GLU A 228 -2.24 -16.36 13.70
CA GLU A 228 -2.69 -16.51 15.08
C GLU A 228 -2.95 -15.11 15.66
N GLU A 229 -4.12 -14.90 16.28
CA GLU A 229 -4.36 -13.72 17.12
C GLU A 229 -3.48 -13.83 18.37
N THR A 230 -2.18 -13.59 18.22
CA THR A 230 -1.37 -13.24 19.36
C THR A 230 -1.87 -11.89 19.82
N ALA A 231 -2.57 -11.90 20.96
CA ALA A 231 -2.85 -10.70 21.72
C ALA A 231 -1.51 -10.00 21.94
N LEU A 232 -1.24 -8.97 21.14
CA LEU A 232 -0.12 -8.07 21.38
C LEU A 232 -0.28 -7.56 22.82
N PRO A 233 0.75 -7.70 23.67
CA PRO A 233 0.65 -7.36 25.09
C PRO A 233 0.33 -5.88 25.31
#